data_AF-X1PUX2-F1
#
_entry.id   AF-X1PUX2-F1
#
_cell.length_a   1.000
_cell.length_b   1.000
_cell.length_c   1.000
_cell.angle_alpha   90.00
_cell.angle_beta   90.00
_cell.angle_gamma   90.00
#
_symmetry.space_group_name_H-M   'P 1'
#
loop_
_entity.id
_entity.type
_entity.pdbx_description
1 polymer ?
#
loop_
_entity_poly.entity_id
_entity_poly.type
_entity_poly.pdbx_seq_one_letter_code
_entity_poly.pdbx_strand_id
1 'polypeptide(L)'
;ETYISLDSPQCVQVVLLANKIAVEVPEKITSRLIEVGGSFSKSRQFNISSVPQQVINEDIDSVMRGFQSEEKLVNQIISYGSSRAEEIFAKELEEVKKKEELIDSPNHPIVLNENSFDKAVSKYPFLVIDCWAEWCMPCQMVHPVIESLAEKYKGKIAFGKLNVDENREIASRFRIMSIPTLLVFKDGKNVDAIIGAMPKKVLEEKLNVYK
;
A
#
# COMPACT_ATOMS: atom_id res chain seq x y z
N GLU A 1 -5.31 17.86 -19.16
CA GLU A 1 -5.54 19.31 -19.06
C GLU A 1 -6.03 19.63 -17.65
N THR A 2 -5.49 20.67 -17.02
CA THR A 2 -5.83 21.11 -15.67
C THR A 2 -6.46 22.49 -15.75
N TYR A 3 -7.75 22.57 -15.48
CA TYR A 3 -8.56 23.78 -15.48
C TYR A 3 -8.46 24.48 -14.12
N ILE A 4 -8.02 25.73 -14.13
CA ILE A 4 -7.74 26.52 -12.93
C ILE A 4 -8.33 27.93 -12.99
N SER A 5 -8.31 28.61 -11.84
CA SER A 5 -8.37 30.06 -11.72
C SER A 5 -7.11 30.50 -10.97
N LEU A 6 -6.45 31.55 -11.46
CA LEU A 6 -5.22 32.08 -10.83
C LEU A 6 -5.47 32.60 -9.40
N ASP A 7 -6.72 32.96 -9.08
CA ASP A 7 -7.12 33.46 -7.77
C ASP A 7 -7.44 32.36 -6.76
N SER A 8 -7.39 31.08 -7.16
CA SER A 8 -7.75 29.94 -6.30
C SER A 8 -6.49 29.23 -5.75
N PRO A 9 -6.21 29.32 -4.43
CA PRO A 9 -5.07 28.63 -3.82
C PRO A 9 -5.15 27.10 -3.95
N GLN A 10 -6.36 26.55 -4.05
CA GLN A 10 -6.59 25.10 -4.16
C GLN A 10 -6.05 24.53 -5.48
N CYS A 11 -5.87 25.36 -6.51
CA CYS A 11 -5.35 24.93 -7.80
C CYS A 11 -3.85 24.56 -7.75
N VAL A 12 -3.08 25.13 -6.83
CA VAL A 12 -1.61 24.96 -6.78
C VAL A 12 -1.24 23.48 -6.67
N GLN A 13 -1.85 22.76 -5.72
CA GLN A 13 -1.52 21.35 -5.47
C GLN A 13 -1.84 20.45 -6.67
N VAL A 14 -2.97 20.71 -7.36
CA VAL A 14 -3.39 19.93 -8.53
C VAL A 14 -2.45 20.15 -9.71
N VAL A 15 -2.01 21.39 -9.94
CA VAL A 15 -1.06 21.72 -11.01
C VAL A 15 0.30 21.09 -10.75
N LEU A 16 0.80 21.18 -9.52
CA LEU A 16 2.08 20.57 -9.13
C LEU A 16 2.06 19.06 -9.34
N LEU A 17 1.01 18.37 -8.89
CA LEU A 17 0.86 16.93 -9.05
C LEU A 17 0.82 16.52 -10.53
N ALA A 18 0.02 17.21 -11.36
CA ALA A 18 -0.08 16.92 -12.78
C ALA A 18 1.26 17.11 -13.52
N ASN A 19 1.99 18.18 -13.19
CA ASN A 19 3.30 18.45 -13.79
C ASN A 19 4.37 17.48 -13.30
N LYS A 20 4.33 17.07 -12.02
CA LYS A 20 5.22 16.02 -11.49
C LYS A 20 5.11 14.75 -12.32
N ILE A 21 3.89 14.23 -12.51
CA ILE A 21 3.65 13.00 -13.29
C ILE A 21 4.13 13.16 -14.75
N ALA A 22 3.86 14.30 -15.38
CA ALA A 22 4.29 14.56 -16.76
C ALA A 22 5.84 14.60 -16.90
N VAL A 23 6.55 15.09 -15.88
CA VAL A 23 8.02 15.10 -15.85
C VAL A 23 8.59 13.71 -15.61
N GLU A 24 7.97 12.92 -14.74
CA GLU A 24 8.41 11.55 -14.43
C GLU A 24 8.23 10.58 -15.60
N VAL A 25 7.26 10.85 -16.49
CA VAL A 25 6.96 10.02 -17.66
C VAL A 25 7.06 10.85 -18.94
N PRO A 26 8.28 11.29 -19.32
CA PRO A 26 8.48 12.13 -20.49
C PRO A 26 7.99 11.44 -21.76
N GLU A 27 7.58 12.25 -22.74
CA GLU A 27 7.07 11.83 -24.07
C GLU A 27 5.75 11.06 -24.07
N LYS A 28 5.33 10.46 -22.95
CA LYS A 28 4.07 9.71 -22.84
C LYS A 28 2.95 10.56 -22.25
N ILE A 29 3.26 11.40 -21.27
CA ILE A 29 2.28 12.24 -20.59
C ILE A 29 2.64 13.70 -20.81
N THR A 30 1.65 14.49 -21.22
CA THR A 30 1.77 15.96 -21.26
C THR A 30 0.73 16.59 -20.37
N SER A 31 1.16 17.55 -19.55
CA SER A 31 0.29 18.37 -18.72
C SER A 31 0.11 19.73 -19.37
N ARG A 32 -1.14 20.18 -19.48
CA ARG A 32 -1.50 21.53 -19.97
C ARG A 32 -2.37 22.21 -18.94
N LEU A 33 -2.07 23.48 -18.69
CA LEU A 33 -2.83 24.33 -17.78
C LEU A 33 -3.79 25.21 -18.58
N ILE A 34 -5.06 25.29 -18.14
CA ILE A 34 -6.11 26.05 -18.81
C ILE A 34 -6.78 26.97 -17.79
N GLU A 35 -6.76 28.28 -18.06
CA GLU A 35 -7.49 29.25 -17.26
C GLU A 35 -8.95 29.35 -17.75
N VAL A 36 -9.91 29.14 -16.84
CA VAL A 36 -11.35 29.08 -17.18
C VAL A 36 -11.88 30.41 -17.75
N GLY A 37 -11.23 31.54 -17.44
CA GLY A 37 -11.56 32.85 -18.03
C GLY A 37 -11.09 33.04 -19.47
N GLY A 38 -10.04 32.31 -19.90
CA GLY A 38 -9.42 32.48 -21.22
C GLY A 38 -9.96 31.56 -22.31
N SER A 39 -10.67 30.47 -21.96
CA SER A 39 -11.13 29.45 -22.91
C SER A 39 -12.60 29.05 -22.70
N PHE A 40 -13.50 29.99 -23.00
CA PHE A 40 -14.94 29.86 -22.75
C PHE A 40 -15.61 28.64 -23.42
N SER A 41 -15.11 28.20 -24.59
CA SER A 41 -15.65 27.04 -25.31
C SER A 41 -15.30 25.71 -24.66
N LYS A 42 -14.02 25.51 -24.29
CA LYS A 42 -13.56 24.29 -23.62
C LYS A 42 -14.15 24.13 -22.22
N SER A 43 -14.28 25.22 -21.47
CA SER A 43 -14.91 25.17 -20.13
C SER A 43 -16.36 24.72 -20.18
N ARG A 44 -17.12 25.10 -21.21
CA ARG A 44 -18.50 24.59 -21.41
C ARG A 44 -18.52 23.13 -21.84
N GLN A 45 -17.62 22.74 -22.75
CA GLN A 45 -17.53 21.37 -23.27
C GLN A 45 -17.38 20.34 -22.15
N PHE A 46 -16.52 20.61 -21.16
CA PHE A 46 -16.27 19.69 -20.04
C PHE A 46 -17.07 20.01 -18.78
N ASN A 47 -18.11 20.83 -18.90
CA ASN A 47 -18.98 21.25 -17.79
C ASN A 47 -18.18 21.73 -16.56
N ILE A 48 -17.16 22.56 -16.82
CA ILE A 48 -16.30 23.13 -15.79
C ILE A 48 -17.11 24.13 -14.99
N SER A 49 -17.58 23.68 -13.83
CA SER A 49 -18.47 24.42 -12.93
C SER A 49 -17.75 24.91 -11.67
N SER A 50 -16.55 24.37 -11.43
CA SER A 50 -15.68 24.72 -10.31
C SER A 50 -14.22 24.47 -10.69
N VAL A 51 -13.28 25.06 -9.98
CA VAL A 51 -11.85 24.78 -10.15
C VAL A 51 -11.23 24.40 -8.80
N PRO A 52 -10.19 23.55 -8.79
CA PRO A 52 -9.55 22.89 -9.94
C PRO A 52 -10.36 21.72 -10.51
N GLN A 53 -10.29 21.51 -11.83
CA GLN A 53 -10.78 20.31 -12.50
C GLN A 53 -9.71 19.77 -13.46
N GLN A 54 -9.60 18.45 -13.60
CA GLN A 54 -8.68 17.82 -14.55
C GLN A 54 -9.46 16.99 -15.56
N VAL A 55 -9.01 17.02 -16.81
CA VAL A 55 -9.57 16.26 -17.93
C VAL A 55 -8.43 15.55 -18.63
N ILE A 56 -8.55 14.24 -18.80
CA ILE A 56 -7.57 13.41 -19.51
C ILE A 56 -8.03 13.26 -20.96
N ASN A 57 -7.12 13.53 -21.90
CA ASN A 57 -7.33 13.33 -23.35
C ASN A 57 -8.63 13.91 -23.92
N GLU A 58 -9.09 15.04 -23.38
CA GLU A 58 -10.34 15.71 -23.82
C GLU A 58 -11.58 14.81 -23.74
N ASP A 59 -11.55 13.81 -22.85
CA ASP A 59 -12.68 12.93 -22.57
C ASP A 59 -13.52 13.49 -21.41
N ILE A 60 -14.81 13.73 -21.64
CA ILE A 60 -15.73 14.29 -20.64
C ILE A 60 -15.96 13.35 -19.46
N ASP A 61 -15.86 12.04 -19.65
CA ASP A 61 -16.05 11.06 -18.59
C ASP A 61 -14.82 10.98 -17.67
N SER A 62 -13.67 11.51 -18.12
CA SER A 62 -12.44 11.55 -17.35
C SER A 62 -12.38 12.65 -16.28
N VAL A 63 -13.39 13.54 -16.22
CA VAL A 63 -13.36 14.76 -15.41
C VAL A 63 -13.17 14.47 -13.92
N MET A 64 -12.03 14.89 -13.37
CA MET A 64 -11.75 14.87 -11.93
C MET A 64 -11.99 16.25 -11.32
N ARG A 65 -12.64 16.30 -10.16
CA ARG A 65 -12.94 17.56 -9.45
C ARG A 65 -12.11 17.69 -8.18
N GLY A 66 -11.58 18.88 -7.92
CA GLY A 66 -10.78 19.17 -6.73
C GLY A 66 -9.44 18.46 -6.72
N PHE A 67 -8.81 18.44 -5.55
CA PHE A 67 -7.56 17.70 -5.33
C PHE A 67 -7.82 16.19 -5.19
N GLN A 68 -6.95 15.40 -5.83
CA GLN A 68 -6.99 13.94 -5.81
C GLN A 68 -5.62 13.41 -5.40
N SER A 69 -5.57 12.19 -4.85
CA SER A 69 -4.30 11.52 -4.59
C SER A 69 -3.57 11.23 -5.91
N GLU A 70 -2.25 11.11 -5.83
CA GLU A 70 -1.39 10.72 -6.96
C GLU A 70 -1.88 9.42 -7.60
N GLU A 71 -2.17 8.41 -6.78
CA GLU A 71 -2.73 7.12 -7.22
C GLU A 71 -4.02 7.28 -8.04
N LYS A 72 -4.98 8.09 -7.56
CA LYS A 72 -6.24 8.31 -8.28
C LYS A 72 -6.01 8.99 -9.62
N LEU A 73 -5.11 9.97 -9.67
CA LEU A 73 -4.79 10.66 -10.91
C LEU A 73 -4.08 9.72 -11.90
N VAL A 74 -3.13 8.92 -11.44
CA VAL A 74 -2.44 7.92 -12.27
C VAL A 74 -3.43 6.89 -12.82
N ASN A 75 -4.33 6.36 -12.00
CA ASN A 75 -5.36 5.42 -12.44
C ASN A 75 -6.28 6.04 -13.49
N GLN A 76 -6.65 7.31 -13.33
CA GLN A 76 -7.44 8.03 -14.34
C GLN A 76 -6.65 8.23 -15.63
N ILE A 77 -5.37 8.60 -15.56
CA ILE A 77 -4.50 8.75 -16.73
C ILE A 77 -4.37 7.43 -17.49
N ILE A 78 -4.21 6.31 -16.79
CA ILE A 78 -4.13 4.98 -17.41
C ILE A 78 -5.46 4.65 -18.09
N SER A 79 -6.58 4.82 -17.38
CA SER A 79 -7.93 4.48 -17.87
C SER A 79 -8.30 5.21 -19.16
N TYR A 80 -7.94 6.49 -19.28
CA TYR A 80 -8.31 7.33 -20.43
C TYR A 80 -7.15 7.61 -21.39
N GLY A 81 -5.94 7.10 -21.10
CA GLY A 81 -4.74 7.39 -21.87
C GLY A 81 -3.99 6.17 -22.40
N SER A 82 -4.37 4.96 -21.99
CA SER A 82 -3.75 3.73 -22.47
C SER A 82 -4.78 2.85 -23.17
N SER A 83 -4.48 2.42 -24.39
CA SER A 83 -5.25 1.35 -25.07
C SER A 83 -5.14 -0.01 -24.37
N ARG A 84 -4.24 -0.13 -23.39
CA ARG A 84 -3.97 -1.33 -22.61
C ARG A 84 -4.40 -1.17 -21.16
N ALA A 85 -5.28 -0.22 -20.84
CA ALA A 85 -5.72 0.04 -19.47
C ALA A 85 -6.22 -1.25 -18.78
N GLU A 86 -7.08 -2.01 -19.46
CA GLU A 86 -7.60 -3.28 -18.95
C GLU A 86 -6.49 -4.30 -18.65
N GLU A 87 -5.50 -4.44 -19.54
CA GLU A 87 -4.35 -5.34 -19.30
C GLU A 87 -3.48 -4.87 -18.14
N ILE A 88 -3.27 -3.55 -18.00
CA ILE A 88 -2.46 -2.97 -16.93
C ILE A 88 -3.13 -3.26 -15.58
N PHE A 89 -4.41 -2.94 -15.45
CA PHE A 89 -5.15 -3.19 -14.22
C PHE A 89 -5.29 -4.68 -13.92
N ALA A 90 -5.50 -5.52 -14.94
CA ALA A 90 -5.54 -6.97 -14.74
C ALA A 90 -4.20 -7.50 -14.19
N LYS A 91 -3.07 -7.05 -14.75
CA LYS A 91 -1.74 -7.42 -14.25
C LYS A 91 -1.48 -6.92 -12.85
N GLU A 92 -1.85 -5.67 -12.55
CA GLU A 92 -1.70 -5.11 -11.20
C GLU A 92 -2.54 -5.92 -10.19
N LEU A 93 -3.78 -6.26 -10.52
CA LEU A 93 -4.63 -7.13 -9.71
C LEU A 93 -4.05 -8.54 -9.55
N GLU A 94 -3.48 -9.13 -10.60
CA GLU A 94 -2.80 -10.42 -10.52
C GLU A 94 -1.55 -10.35 -9.65
N GLU A 95 -0.74 -9.29 -9.75
CA GLU A 95 0.43 -9.08 -8.91
C GLU A 95 0.05 -8.89 -7.43
N VAL A 96 -1.03 -8.16 -7.14
CA VAL A 96 -1.59 -8.03 -5.79
C VAL A 96 -2.03 -9.40 -5.28
N LYS A 97 -2.82 -10.16 -6.06
CA LYS A 97 -3.24 -11.52 -5.70
C LYS A 97 -2.04 -12.45 -5.43
N LYS A 98 -1.01 -12.39 -6.27
CA LYS A 98 0.20 -13.20 -6.13
C LYS A 98 1.01 -12.83 -4.89
N LYS A 99 1.04 -11.54 -4.50
CA LYS A 99 1.64 -11.10 -3.23
C LYS A 99 0.82 -11.55 -2.01
N GLU A 100 -0.49 -11.71 -2.16
CA GLU A 100 -1.38 -12.23 -1.12
C GLU A 100 -1.43 -13.77 -1.06
N GLU A 101 -0.93 -14.47 -2.09
CA GLU A 101 -0.85 -15.93 -2.10
C GLU A 101 0.20 -16.42 -1.10
N LEU A 102 -0.29 -17.16 -0.10
CA LEU A 102 0.55 -17.75 0.93
C LEU A 102 1.35 -18.93 0.36
N ILE A 103 2.68 -18.90 0.52
CA ILE A 103 3.59 -19.93 0.03
C ILE A 103 3.69 -21.07 1.06
N ASP A 104 3.81 -22.34 0.67
CA ASP A 104 3.80 -23.45 1.65
C ASP A 104 5.00 -23.47 2.61
N SER A 105 6.15 -22.95 2.20
CA SER A 105 7.37 -22.93 3.01
C SER A 105 8.17 -21.66 2.75
N PRO A 106 7.71 -20.51 3.26
CA PRO A 106 8.37 -19.24 3.07
C PRO A 106 9.74 -19.28 3.77
N ASN A 107 10.75 -18.73 3.10
CA ASN A 107 12.10 -18.52 3.64
C ASN A 107 12.35 -17.07 4.04
N HIS A 108 11.33 -16.22 3.95
CA HIS A 108 11.36 -14.81 4.29
C HIS A 108 10.02 -14.42 4.93
N PRO A 109 9.94 -13.30 5.64
CA PRO A 109 8.69 -12.86 6.27
C PRO A 109 7.65 -12.49 5.21
N ILE A 110 6.48 -13.12 5.27
CA ILE A 110 5.36 -12.82 4.35
C ILE A 110 4.61 -11.56 4.80
N VAL A 111 4.22 -10.71 3.87
CA VAL A 111 3.38 -9.55 4.17
C VAL A 111 1.96 -10.04 4.42
N LEU A 112 1.43 -9.75 5.61
CA LEU A 112 0.06 -10.08 5.98
C LEU A 112 -0.80 -8.82 5.97
N ASN A 113 -2.07 -9.01 5.63
CA ASN A 113 -3.11 -7.98 5.70
C ASN A 113 -4.43 -8.59 6.18
N GLU A 114 -5.48 -7.78 6.29
CA GLU A 114 -6.84 -8.19 6.67
C GLU A 114 -7.36 -9.42 5.88
N ASN A 115 -6.98 -9.56 4.60
CA ASN A 115 -7.46 -10.65 3.73
C ASN A 115 -6.63 -11.95 3.83
N SER A 116 -5.36 -11.85 4.27
CA SER A 116 -4.41 -12.97 4.28
C SER A 116 -4.09 -13.48 5.69
N PHE A 117 -4.34 -12.69 6.74
CA PHE A 117 -4.01 -13.04 8.12
C PHE A 117 -4.63 -14.36 8.57
N ASP A 118 -5.96 -14.48 8.53
CA ASP A 118 -6.66 -15.67 9.06
C ASP A 118 -6.35 -16.92 8.22
N LYS A 119 -6.10 -16.74 6.92
CA LYS A 119 -5.62 -17.79 6.03
C LYS A 119 -4.22 -18.26 6.44
N ALA A 120 -3.31 -17.35 6.78
CA ALA A 120 -1.96 -17.68 7.23
C ALA A 120 -1.98 -18.44 8.56
N VAL A 121 -2.77 -17.97 9.52
CA VAL A 121 -2.95 -18.62 10.83
C VAL A 121 -3.48 -20.05 10.67
N SER A 122 -4.39 -20.27 9.71
CA SER A 122 -4.95 -21.60 9.44
C SER A 122 -4.01 -22.49 8.62
N LYS A 123 -3.20 -21.91 7.73
CA LYS A 123 -2.30 -22.62 6.81
C LYS A 123 -1.04 -23.13 7.48
N TYR A 124 -0.42 -22.33 8.35
CA TYR A 124 0.88 -22.65 8.94
C TYR A 124 0.71 -23.21 10.36
N PRO A 125 1.15 -24.46 10.63
CA PRO A 125 1.07 -25.06 11.97
C PRO A 125 1.83 -24.27 13.03
N PHE A 126 2.89 -23.56 12.64
CA PHE A 126 3.62 -22.64 13.51
C PHE A 126 3.92 -21.35 12.73
N LEU A 127 3.32 -20.25 13.16
CA LEU A 127 3.44 -18.92 12.55
C LEU A 127 3.82 -17.88 13.60
N VAL A 128 4.81 -17.05 13.30
CA VAL A 128 5.20 -15.89 14.12
C VAL A 128 4.97 -14.63 13.30
N ILE A 129 4.24 -13.66 13.83
CA ILE A 129 3.86 -12.43 13.11
C ILE A 129 4.48 -11.22 13.79
N ASP A 130 5.39 -10.54 13.09
CA ASP A 130 5.96 -9.26 13.51
C ASP A 130 4.99 -8.11 13.25
N CYS A 131 4.45 -7.54 14.33
CA CYS A 131 3.55 -6.41 14.28
C CYS A 131 4.35 -5.12 14.44
N TRP A 132 4.36 -4.30 13.38
CA TRP A 132 5.27 -3.17 13.21
C TRP A 132 4.54 -1.94 12.61
N ALA A 133 5.25 -0.81 12.50
CA ALA A 133 4.82 0.39 11.76
C ALA A 133 6.04 1.17 11.26
N GLU A 134 5.86 2.02 10.23
CA GLU A 134 6.95 2.77 9.58
C GLU A 134 7.71 3.72 10.53
N TRP A 135 7.00 4.29 11.51
CA TRP A 135 7.57 5.18 12.52
C TRP A 135 8.28 4.44 13.67
N CYS A 136 8.24 3.11 13.67
CA CYS A 136 8.82 2.29 14.74
C CYS A 136 10.31 2.00 14.48
N MET A 137 11.17 2.89 14.97
CA MET A 137 12.64 2.68 14.89
C MET A 137 13.11 1.36 15.54
N PRO A 138 12.60 0.93 16.71
CA PRO A 138 12.98 -0.38 17.26
C PRO A 138 12.56 -1.57 16.38
N CYS A 139 11.49 -1.45 15.58
CA CYS A 139 11.06 -2.50 14.65
C CYS A 139 12.10 -2.73 13.54
N GLN A 140 12.76 -1.66 13.08
CA GLN A 140 13.84 -1.75 12.08
C GLN A 140 15.02 -2.63 12.55
N MET A 141 15.26 -2.71 13.86
CA MET A 141 16.27 -3.62 14.43
C MET A 141 15.81 -5.09 14.46
N VAL A 142 14.51 -5.33 14.53
CA VAL A 142 13.90 -6.67 14.58
C VAL A 142 13.76 -7.26 13.18
N HIS A 143 13.47 -6.46 12.16
CA HIS A 143 13.35 -6.91 10.77
C HIS A 143 14.47 -7.87 10.30
N PRO A 144 15.77 -7.53 10.38
CA PRO A 144 16.85 -8.43 9.93
C PRO A 144 16.96 -9.70 10.79
N VAL A 145 16.52 -9.65 12.05
CA VAL A 145 16.47 -10.82 12.93
C VAL A 145 15.37 -11.77 12.46
N ILE A 146 14.18 -11.26 12.15
CA ILE A 146 13.04 -12.03 11.65
C ILE A 146 13.33 -12.62 10.27
N GLU A 147 13.96 -11.85 9.37
CA GLU A 147 14.42 -12.37 8.07
C GLU A 147 15.38 -13.56 8.25
N SER A 148 16.40 -13.39 9.08
CA SER A 148 17.38 -14.45 9.31
C SER A 148 16.80 -15.69 10.01
N LEU A 149 15.76 -15.53 10.83
CA LEU A 149 15.05 -16.66 11.44
C LEU A 149 14.12 -17.35 10.44
N ALA A 150 13.48 -16.60 9.54
CA ALA A 150 12.65 -17.15 8.47
C ALA A 150 13.44 -18.05 7.53
N GLU A 151 14.66 -17.65 7.18
CA GLU A 151 15.57 -18.49 6.39
C GLU A 151 15.98 -19.76 7.16
N LYS A 152 16.41 -19.60 8.41
CA LYS A 152 16.88 -20.72 9.26
C LYS A 152 15.79 -21.75 9.54
N TYR A 153 14.54 -21.30 9.70
CA TYR A 153 13.40 -22.14 10.07
C TYR A 153 12.44 -22.44 8.92
N LYS A 154 12.87 -22.24 7.67
CA LYS A 154 12.11 -22.62 6.49
C LYS A 154 11.51 -24.03 6.63
N GLY A 155 10.21 -24.13 6.40
CA GLY A 155 9.45 -25.39 6.50
C GLY A 155 9.16 -25.86 7.94
N LYS A 156 9.60 -25.13 8.97
CA LYS A 156 9.34 -25.42 10.39
C LYS A 156 8.55 -24.32 11.08
N ILE A 157 8.91 -23.06 10.82
CA ILE A 157 8.21 -21.88 11.34
C ILE A 157 8.02 -20.93 10.15
N ALA A 158 6.77 -20.53 9.91
CA ALA A 158 6.49 -19.42 9.01
C ALA A 158 6.61 -18.10 9.78
N PHE A 159 7.16 -17.08 9.13
CA PHE A 159 7.22 -15.74 9.68
C PHE A 159 6.38 -14.81 8.81
N GLY A 160 5.57 -13.97 9.43
CA GLY A 160 4.80 -12.93 8.79
C GLY A 160 5.16 -11.55 9.34
N LYS A 161 4.84 -10.50 8.61
CA LYS A 161 4.88 -9.12 9.09
C LYS A 161 3.55 -8.44 8.83
N LEU A 162 3.08 -7.66 9.80
CA LEU A 162 1.79 -6.99 9.78
C LEU A 162 1.98 -5.52 10.19
N ASN A 163 1.67 -4.60 9.29
CA ASN A 163 1.66 -3.18 9.61
C ASN A 163 0.40 -2.85 10.41
N VAL A 164 0.55 -2.36 11.65
CA VAL A 164 -0.58 -2.09 12.55
C VAL A 164 -1.38 -0.84 12.17
N ASP A 165 -0.78 0.10 11.45
CA ASP A 165 -1.48 1.32 10.99
C ASP A 165 -2.46 1.02 9.85
N GLU A 166 -2.10 0.05 9.00
CA GLU A 166 -2.88 -0.42 7.87
C GLU A 166 -3.92 -1.48 8.30
N ASN A 167 -3.62 -2.28 9.33
CA ASN A 167 -4.44 -3.42 9.77
C ASN A 167 -4.96 -3.21 11.19
N ARG A 168 -5.70 -2.10 11.38
CA ARG A 168 -6.15 -1.63 12.71
C ARG A 168 -7.12 -2.59 13.39
N GLU A 169 -7.94 -3.31 12.61
CA GLU A 169 -8.89 -4.26 13.16
C GLU A 169 -8.16 -5.48 13.75
N ILE A 170 -7.18 -6.03 13.03
CA ILE A 170 -6.31 -7.09 13.57
C ILE A 170 -5.53 -6.60 14.80
N ALA A 171 -4.96 -5.40 14.75
CA ALA A 171 -4.21 -4.84 15.87
C ALA A 171 -5.09 -4.71 17.13
N SER A 172 -6.33 -4.25 16.96
CA SER A 172 -7.32 -4.18 18.04
C SER A 172 -7.71 -5.57 18.55
N ARG A 173 -7.97 -6.52 17.64
CA ARG A 173 -8.36 -7.91 17.95
C ARG A 173 -7.36 -8.60 18.88
N PHE A 174 -6.07 -8.35 18.69
CA PHE A 174 -5.00 -8.90 19.52
C PHE A 174 -4.49 -7.95 20.62
N ARG A 175 -5.15 -6.80 20.81
CA ARG A 175 -4.81 -5.80 21.84
C ARG A 175 -3.33 -5.40 21.78
N ILE A 176 -2.85 -5.09 20.58
CA ILE A 176 -1.47 -4.64 20.37
C ILE A 176 -1.35 -3.21 20.89
N MET A 177 -0.78 -3.05 22.08
CA MET A 177 -0.62 -1.75 22.75
C MET A 177 0.76 -1.11 22.53
N SER A 178 1.73 -1.90 22.06
CA SER A 178 3.10 -1.46 21.81
C SER A 178 3.70 -2.25 20.67
N ILE A 179 4.62 -1.63 19.92
CA ILE A 179 5.39 -2.27 18.87
C ILE A 179 6.89 -2.07 19.10
N PRO A 180 7.76 -3.02 18.69
CA PRO A 180 7.42 -4.27 18.03
C PRO A 180 6.74 -5.27 18.98
N THR A 181 5.79 -6.04 18.46
CA THR A 181 5.17 -7.19 19.15
C THR A 181 5.14 -8.36 18.18
N LEU A 182 5.63 -9.52 18.61
CA LEU A 182 5.55 -10.75 17.84
C LEU A 182 4.39 -11.59 18.37
N LEU A 183 3.35 -11.79 17.56
CA LEU A 183 2.29 -12.74 17.88
C LEU A 183 2.74 -14.16 17.51
N VAL A 184 2.53 -15.11 18.40
CA VAL A 184 2.95 -16.50 18.23
C VAL A 184 1.71 -17.37 18.07
N PHE A 185 1.59 -18.00 16.91
CA PHE A 185 0.49 -18.90 16.58
C PHE A 185 0.97 -20.33 16.45
N LYS A 186 0.22 -21.25 17.07
CA LYS A 186 0.40 -22.70 16.94
C LYS A 186 -0.95 -23.36 16.66
N ASP A 187 -1.01 -24.14 15.60
CA ASP A 187 -2.20 -24.90 15.16
C ASP A 187 -3.47 -24.03 15.15
N GLY A 188 -3.37 -22.84 14.53
CA GLY A 188 -4.46 -21.88 14.41
C GLY A 188 -4.79 -21.07 15.65
N LYS A 189 -4.08 -21.26 16.78
CA LYS A 189 -4.33 -20.55 18.05
C LYS A 189 -3.20 -19.59 18.37
N ASN A 190 -3.54 -18.40 18.85
CA ASN A 190 -2.56 -17.51 19.46
C ASN A 190 -2.15 -18.08 20.82
N VAL A 191 -0.89 -18.49 20.95
CA VAL A 191 -0.34 -19.14 22.14
C VAL A 191 0.52 -18.21 22.99
N ASP A 192 1.07 -17.14 22.40
CA ASP A 192 1.89 -16.16 23.12
C ASP A 192 2.04 -14.84 22.34
N ALA A 193 2.45 -13.78 23.04
CA ALA A 193 2.85 -12.51 22.46
C ALA A 193 4.18 -12.06 23.07
N ILE A 194 5.19 -11.88 22.23
CA ILE A 194 6.52 -11.43 22.64
C ILE A 194 6.62 -9.93 22.37
N ILE A 195 6.71 -9.14 23.44
CA ILE A 195 6.74 -7.68 23.36
C ILE A 195 8.17 -7.16 23.42
N GLY A 196 8.49 -6.23 22.51
CA GLY A 196 9.74 -5.48 22.49
C GLY A 196 10.82 -6.09 21.59
N ALA A 197 11.81 -5.25 21.26
CA ALA A 197 12.95 -5.66 20.46
C ALA A 197 13.94 -6.50 21.30
N MET A 198 14.44 -7.60 20.74
CA MET A 198 15.42 -8.45 21.41
C MET A 198 16.42 -9.08 20.45
N PRO A 199 17.62 -9.45 20.92
CA PRO A 199 18.63 -10.11 20.09
C PRO A 199 18.13 -11.47 19.56
N LYS A 200 18.61 -11.84 18.36
CA LYS A 200 18.27 -13.10 17.67
C LYS A 200 18.30 -14.33 18.56
N LYS A 201 19.35 -14.48 19.39
CA LYS A 201 19.52 -15.66 20.26
C LYS A 201 18.41 -15.76 21.31
N VAL A 202 18.05 -14.64 21.93
CA VAL A 202 16.98 -14.59 22.95
C VAL A 202 15.62 -14.87 22.33
N LEU A 203 15.36 -14.28 21.16
CA LEU A 203 14.13 -14.55 20.43
C LEU A 203 14.02 -16.03 20.04
N GLU A 204 15.10 -16.60 19.52
CA GLU A 204 15.17 -18.01 19.14
C GLU A 204 14.91 -18.94 20.34
N GLU A 205 15.52 -18.66 21.50
CA GLU A 205 15.29 -19.39 22.74
C GLU A 205 13.81 -19.34 23.16
N LYS A 206 13.18 -18.17 23.09
CA LYS A 206 11.74 -18.02 23.38
C LYS A 206 10.86 -18.82 22.42
N LEU A 207 11.14 -18.76 21.12
CA LEU A 207 10.36 -19.48 20.11
C LEU A 207 10.51 -21.00 20.22
N ASN A 208 11.67 -21.48 20.69
CA ASN A 208 11.92 -22.92 20.85
C ASN A 208 11.01 -23.58 21.90
N VAL A 209 10.46 -22.82 22.84
CA VAL A 209 9.52 -23.34 23.86
C VAL A 209 8.22 -23.87 23.24
N TYR A 210 7.87 -23.38 22.05
CA TYR A 210 6.61 -23.71 21.35
C TYR A 210 6.76 -24.75 20.23
N LYS A 211 7.97 -25.29 20.04
CA LYS A 211 8.21 -26.37 19.06
C LYS A 211 7.69 -27.69 19.59
#